data_AF-A0AA44DII3-F1
#
_entry.id   AF-A0AA44DII3-F1
#
_cell.length_a   1.000
_cell.length_b   1.000
_cell.length_c   1.000
_cell.angle_alpha   90.00
_cell.angle_beta   90.00
_cell.angle_gamma   90.00
#
_symmetry.space_group_name_H-M   'P 1'
#
loop_
_entity.id
_entity.type
_entity.pdbx_description
1 polymer ?
#
loop_
_entity_poly.entity_id
_entity_poly.type
_entity_poly.pdbx_seq_one_letter_code
_entity_poly.pdbx_strand_id
1 'polypeptide(L)' 'MIRVCPFCSNVDVNKIKEIVGDENVKTGCIGQCRSFKKEAVGFIDGELVIKENEELFLKEISK' A
#
# COMPACT_ATOMS: atom_id res chain seq x y z
N MET A 1 -2.60 -4.76 -9.41
CA MET A 1 -2.25 -3.32 -9.52
C MET A 1 -2.42 -2.62 -8.18
N ILE A 2 -1.33 -2.13 -7.60
CA ILE A 2 -1.27 -1.54 -6.26
C ILE A 2 -1.34 -0.02 -6.33
N ARG A 3 -2.17 0.60 -5.49
CA ARG A 3 -2.25 2.06 -5.34
C ARG A 3 -2.09 2.47 -3.88
N VAL A 4 -1.05 3.22 -3.60
CA VAL A 4 -0.66 3.63 -2.24
C VAL A 4 -0.30 5.11 -2.18
N CYS A 5 -0.53 5.73 -1.02
CA CYS A 5 -0.13 7.10 -0.76
C CYS A 5 1.19 7.12 0.02
N PRO A 6 2.32 7.59 -0.55
CA PRO A 6 3.61 7.59 0.13
C PRO A 6 3.64 8.39 1.45
N PHE A 7 2.66 9.26 1.68
CA PHE A 7 2.61 10.13 2.86
C PHE A 7 1.71 9.61 3.98
N CYS A 8 0.64 8.91 3.66
CA CYS A 8 -0.40 8.57 4.63
C CYS A 8 -0.72 7.08 4.68
N SER A 9 -0.22 6.29 3.73
CA SER A 9 -0.48 4.85 3.68
C SER A 9 0.40 4.03 4.64
N ASN A 10 1.38 4.67 5.29
CA ASN A 10 2.31 4.02 6.21
C ASN A 10 3.03 2.79 5.61
N VAL A 11 3.40 2.89 4.33
CA VAL A 11 4.10 1.85 3.57
C VAL A 11 5.20 2.46 2.71
N ASP A 12 6.32 1.76 2.60
CA ASP A 12 7.42 2.12 1.70
C ASP A 12 7.11 1.68 0.27
N VAL A 13 6.92 2.66 -0.60
CA VAL A 13 6.63 2.44 -2.02
C VAL A 13 7.79 1.73 -2.72
N ASN A 14 9.04 1.96 -2.33
CA ASN A 14 10.18 1.32 -2.98
C ASN A 14 10.15 -0.19 -2.72
N LYS A 15 9.87 -0.61 -1.48
CA LYS A 15 9.73 -2.05 -1.16
C LYS A 15 8.61 -2.70 -1.98
N ILE A 16 7.48 -2.01 -2.14
CA ILE A 16 6.37 -2.50 -2.96
C ILE A 16 6.80 -2.65 -4.42
N LYS A 17 7.50 -1.66 -4.97
CA LYS A 17 8.03 -1.69 -6.35
C LYS A 17 9.04 -2.81 -6.55
N GLU A 18 9.86 -3.13 -5.56
CA GLU A 18 10.79 -4.26 -5.60
C GLU A 18 10.07 -5.62 -5.63
N ILE A 19 8.89 -5.73 -5.01
CA ILE A 19 8.10 -6.97 -4.94
C ILE A 19 7.25 -7.19 -6.19
N VAL A 20 6.47 -6.18 -6.60
CA VAL A 20 5.48 -6.34 -7.69
C VAL A 20 5.89 -5.68 -9.01
N GLY A 21 7.00 -4.94 -9.04
CA GLY A 21 7.44 -4.16 -10.20
C GLY A 21 6.82 -2.77 -10.29
N ASP A 22 7.59 -1.79 -10.78
CA ASP A 22 7.19 -0.37 -10.84
C ASP A 22 5.91 -0.14 -11.64
N GLU A 23 5.71 -0.90 -12.73
CA GLU A 23 4.53 -0.86 -13.60
C GLU A 23 3.22 -1.22 -12.87
N ASN A 24 3.32 -2.00 -11.79
CA ASN A 24 2.19 -2.42 -10.97
C ASN A 24 1.92 -1.50 -9.79
N VAL A 25 2.69 -0.41 -9.61
CA VAL A 25 2.58 0.50 -8.47
C VAL A 25 2.18 1.91 -8.92
N LYS A 26 1.01 2.36 -8.48
CA LYS A 26 0.58 3.76 -8.59
C LYS A 26 0.71 4.48 -7.26
N THR A 27 1.57 5.48 -7.22
CA THR A 27 1.64 6.41 -6.09
C THR A 27 0.63 7.52 -6.25
N GLY A 28 -0.21 7.74 -5.24
CA GLY A 28 -1.14 8.86 -5.23
C GLY A 28 -2.03 8.86 -4.00
N CYS A 29 -2.77 9.95 -3.81
CA CYS A 29 -3.73 10.03 -2.71
C CYS A 29 -4.83 8.97 -2.90
N ILE A 30 -5.08 8.18 -1.85
CA ILE A 30 -6.11 7.15 -1.83
C ILE A 30 -7.39 7.61 -1.12
N GLY A 31 -7.38 8.78 -0.46
CA GLY A 31 -8.52 9.38 0.26
C GLY A 31 -8.96 8.64 1.54
N GLN A 32 -8.77 7.32 1.59
CA GLN A 32 -9.19 6.42 2.68
C GLN A 32 -8.20 6.39 3.85
N CYS A 33 -6.95 6.81 3.63
CA CYS A 33 -5.88 6.78 4.64
C CYS A 33 -6.17 7.66 5.88
N ARG A 34 -7.05 8.65 5.80
CA ARG A 34 -7.33 9.55 6.95
C ARG A 34 -7.97 8.83 8.14
N SER A 35 -8.65 7.71 7.89
CA SER A 35 -9.25 6.89 8.94
C SER A 35 -8.24 5.98 9.64
N PHE A 36 -7.05 5.79 9.06
CA PHE A 36 -6.06 4.79 9.47
C PHE A 36 -4.69 5.46 9.59
N LYS A 37 -4.35 5.91 10.80
CA LYS A 37 -3.13 6.68 11.05
C LYS A 37 -1.91 5.82 11.39
N LYS A 38 -2.12 4.59 11.84
CA LYS A 38 -1.05 3.68 12.29
C LYS A 38 -0.94 2.47 11.37
N GLU A 39 -2.07 2.02 10.85
CA GLU A 39 -2.17 0.89 9.95
C GLU A 39 -1.60 1.20 8.56
N ALA A 40 -1.09 0.16 7.91
CA ALA A 40 -0.69 0.18 6.52
C ALA A 40 -1.92 0.06 5.62
N VAL A 41 -2.13 1.05 4.76
CA VAL A 41 -3.36 1.18 3.96
C VAL A 41 -3.04 1.34 2.50
N GLY A 42 -3.56 0.47 1.65
CA GLY A 42 -3.38 0.57 0.21
C GLY A 42 -4.55 -0.04 -0.54
N PHE A 43 -4.61 0.24 -1.82
CA PHE A 43 -5.49 -0.48 -2.72
C PHE A 43 -4.67 -1.54 -3.45
N ILE A 44 -5.17 -2.77 -3.48
CA ILE A 44 -4.59 -3.88 -4.26
C ILE A 44 -5.69 -4.32 -5.23
N ASP A 45 -5.45 -4.18 -6.53
CA ASP A 45 -6.39 -4.56 -7.59
C ASP A 45 -7.78 -3.92 -7.47
N GLY A 46 -7.83 -2.72 -6.88
CA GLY A 46 -9.07 -1.96 -6.65
C GLY A 46 -9.75 -2.24 -5.32
N GLU A 47 -9.25 -3.21 -4.53
CA GLU A 47 -9.74 -3.51 -3.19
C GLU A 47 -8.93 -2.77 -2.12
N LEU A 48 -9.62 -2.17 -1.16
CA LEU A 48 -8.97 -1.51 -0.04
C LEU A 48 -8.43 -2.57 0.93
N VAL A 49 -7.12 -2.64 1.04
CA VAL A 49 -6.41 -3.53 1.95
C VAL A 49 -5.81 -2.71 3.09
N ILE A 50 -6.22 -3.06 4.31
CA ILE A 50 -5.75 -2.46 5.55
C ILE A 50 -5.07 -3.55 6.35
N LYS A 51 -3.83 -3.30 6.79
CA LYS A 51 -3.05 -4.20 7.64
C LYS A 51 -2.50 -3.43 8.82
N GLU A 52 -2.27 -4.12 9.94
CA GLU A 52 -1.83 -3.49 11.18
C GLU A 52 -0.47 -2.79 11.06
N ASN A 53 0.40 -3.28 10.16
CA ASN A 53 1.73 -2.73 9.92
C ASN A 53 2.18 -2.97 8.47
N GLU A 54 3.28 -2.30 8.08
CA GLU A 54 3.90 -2.42 6.77
C GLU A 54 4.25 -3.87 6.42
N GLU A 55 4.86 -4.64 7.34
CA GLU A 55 5.31 -6.00 7.05
C GLU A 55 4.17 -6.93 6.64
N LEU A 56 3.02 -6.83 7.30
CA LEU A 56 1.82 -7.58 6.94
C LEU A 56 1.25 -7.15 5.59
N PHE A 57 1.35 -5.86 5.24
CA PHE A 57 0.97 -5.36 3.93
C PHE A 57 1.89 -5.91 2.84
N LEU A 58 3.21 -5.88 3.07
CA LEU A 58 4.21 -6.43 2.16
C LEU A 58 4.04 -7.95 1.95
N LYS A 59 3.68 -8.69 3.01
CA LYS A 59 3.37 -10.13 2.89
C LYS A 59 2.15 -10.40 2.03
N GLU A 60 1.12 -9.55 2.09
CA GLU A 60 -0.10 -9.73 1.28
C GLU A 60 0.18 -9.52 -0.21
N ILE A 61 1.02 -8.55 -0.56
CA ILE A 61 1.36 -8.26 -1.97
C ILE A 61 2.42 -9.20 -2.54
N SER A 62 3.14 -9.93 -1.69
CA SER A 62 4.14 -10.93 -2.07
C SER A 62 3.54 -12.33 -2.27
N LYS A 63 2.23 -12.47 -2.09
CA LYS A 63 1.50 -13.74 -2.15
C LYS A 63 0.95 -14.00 -3.53
#